data_AF-A0A419I5P3-F1
#
_entry.id   AF-A0A419I5P3-F1
#
_cell.length_a   1.000
_cell.length_b   1.000
_cell.length_c   1.000
_cell.angle_alpha   90.00
_cell.angle_beta   90.00
_cell.angle_gamma   90.00
#
_symmetry.space_group_name_H-M   'P 1'
#
loop_
_entity.id
_entity.type
_entity.pdbx_description
1 polymer ?
#
loop_
_entity_poly.entity_id
_entity_poly.type
_entity_poly.pdbx_seq_one_letter_code
_entity_poly.pdbx_strand_id
1 'polypeptide(L)'
;MNAFQVCLWVFGAVCAGCWLLSVLTREYSWVDRIWSLVPVAYAGIFAGHAGFADPRLNVLFVLVALWGARLTFNFGRKGGYARGGEDYRWAILRGRMAPWWFQVFNLFFITLFQNGILLLIAVPAWTALEHRTPFGVADVLLALAFLACLAGETVADQQQWDFHRWKAAEQAAGRVPDPRFRQTGLFRFSRHPNFFFEQAQWWLVAGFGVAAAGALTWTVAGALLLTALFVGSTIFTESITRGRYPEYARYQRRTSPVVPWFPRRVPSTVD
;
A
#
# COMPACT_ATOMS: atom_id res chain seq x y z
N MET A 1 13.05 -26.68 -8.73
CA MET A 1 12.88 -25.52 -7.82
C MET A 1 11.40 -25.30 -7.66
N ASN A 2 10.90 -25.21 -6.42
CA ASN A 2 9.46 -24.94 -6.21
C ASN A 2 9.15 -23.45 -6.41
N ALA A 3 7.87 -23.09 -6.55
CA ALA A 3 7.47 -21.71 -6.83
C ALA A 3 7.93 -20.73 -5.75
N PHE A 4 7.91 -21.16 -4.48
CA PHE A 4 8.37 -20.33 -3.37
C PHE A 4 9.87 -20.00 -3.47
N GLN A 5 10.71 -20.98 -3.80
CA GLN A 5 12.14 -20.78 -4.03
C GLN A 5 12.40 -19.82 -5.20
N VAL A 6 11.61 -19.89 -6.28
CA VAL A 6 11.68 -18.91 -7.38
C VAL A 6 11.38 -17.50 -6.86
N CYS A 7 10.32 -17.33 -6.05
CA CYS A 7 9.99 -16.05 -5.43
C CYS A 7 11.10 -15.54 -4.49
N LEU A 8 11.82 -16.42 -3.77
CA LEU A 8 12.97 -16.02 -2.95
C LEU A 8 14.15 -15.50 -3.79
N TRP A 9 14.42 -16.09 -4.95
CA TRP A 9 15.43 -15.57 -5.87
C TRP A 9 15.04 -14.21 -6.44
N VAL A 10 13.78 -14.06 -6.84
CA VAL A 10 13.24 -12.76 -7.30
C VAL A 10 13.33 -11.72 -6.18
N PHE A 11 12.97 -12.07 -4.95
CA PHE A 11 13.12 -11.21 -3.77
C PHE A 11 14.56 -10.77 -3.55
N GLY A 12 15.52 -11.70 -3.61
CA GLY A 12 16.95 -11.40 -3.47
C GLY A 12 17.45 -10.46 -4.56
N ALA A 13 17.07 -10.71 -5.82
CA ALA A 13 17.44 -9.88 -6.96
C ALA A 13 16.83 -8.46 -6.86
N VAL A 14 15.57 -8.36 -6.48
CA VAL A 14 14.88 -7.09 -6.26
C VAL A 14 15.52 -6.30 -5.12
N CYS A 15 15.79 -6.93 -3.98
CA CYS A 15 16.47 -6.29 -2.86
C CYS A 15 17.85 -5.77 -3.26
N ALA A 16 18.65 -6.59 -3.94
CA ALA A 16 19.98 -6.20 -4.41
C ALA A 16 19.88 -5.02 -5.40
N GLY A 17 18.94 -5.05 -6.34
CA GLY A 17 18.70 -3.98 -7.29
C GLY A 17 18.27 -2.67 -6.63
N CYS A 18 17.27 -2.71 -5.75
CA CYS A 18 16.80 -1.53 -5.02
C CYS A 18 17.90 -0.91 -4.16
N TRP A 19 18.64 -1.73 -3.41
CA TRP A 19 19.73 -1.24 -2.56
C TRP A 19 20.86 -0.64 -3.40
N LEU A 20 21.34 -1.35 -4.42
CA LEU A 20 22.39 -0.86 -5.31
C LEU A 20 22.00 0.47 -5.97
N LEU A 21 20.81 0.53 -6.55
CA LEU A 21 20.31 1.76 -7.18
C LEU A 21 20.16 2.88 -6.15
N SER A 22 19.72 2.58 -4.93
CA SER A 22 19.58 3.61 -3.89
C SER A 22 20.90 4.25 -3.49
N VAL A 23 21.97 3.46 -3.41
CA VAL A 23 23.32 3.95 -3.09
C VAL A 23 23.90 4.73 -4.27
N LEU A 24 23.78 4.22 -5.50
CA LEU A 24 24.33 4.84 -6.70
C LEU A 24 23.65 6.18 -7.03
N THR A 25 22.32 6.23 -6.88
CA THR A 25 21.52 7.41 -7.25
C THR A 25 21.26 8.36 -6.09
N ARG A 26 21.55 7.94 -4.85
CA ARG A 26 21.21 8.63 -3.60
C ARG A 26 19.71 8.92 -3.46
N GLU A 27 18.91 8.00 -3.99
CA GLU A 27 17.46 8.08 -4.06
C GLU A 27 16.86 6.81 -3.44
N TYR A 28 15.98 6.94 -2.46
CA TYR A 28 15.59 5.83 -1.59
C TYR A 28 14.16 5.31 -1.84
N SER A 29 13.53 5.74 -2.94
CA SER A 29 12.18 5.33 -3.37
C SER A 29 12.19 4.29 -4.49
N TRP A 30 13.31 3.58 -4.71
CA TRP A 30 13.33 2.46 -5.67
C TRP A 30 12.32 1.37 -5.32
N VAL A 31 12.12 1.10 -4.03
CA VAL A 31 11.09 0.14 -3.59
C VAL A 31 9.69 0.69 -3.85
N ASP A 32 9.46 1.99 -3.61
CA ASP A 32 8.17 2.64 -3.89
C ASP A 32 7.77 2.52 -5.38
N ARG A 33 8.75 2.60 -6.30
CA ARG A 33 8.51 2.48 -7.76
C ARG A 33 8.05 1.09 -8.20
N ILE A 34 8.54 0.06 -7.54
CA ILE A 34 8.27 -1.34 -7.90
C ILE A 34 7.22 -2.00 -6.99
N TRP A 35 6.74 -1.29 -5.97
CA TRP A 35 5.77 -1.77 -5.00
C TRP A 35 4.55 -2.42 -5.66
N SER A 36 4.07 -1.82 -6.75
CA SER A 36 2.92 -2.29 -7.52
C SER A 36 3.23 -3.40 -8.53
N LEU A 37 4.49 -3.71 -8.78
CA LEU A 37 4.93 -4.66 -9.81
C LEU A 37 5.35 -6.01 -9.21
N VAL A 38 6.03 -5.96 -8.08
CA VAL A 38 6.66 -7.14 -7.45
C VAL A 38 5.62 -8.16 -6.95
N PRO A 39 4.54 -7.78 -6.24
CA PRO A 39 3.49 -8.73 -5.86
C PRO A 39 2.79 -9.39 -7.05
N VAL A 40 2.63 -8.64 -8.16
CA VAL A 40 2.05 -9.16 -9.41
C VAL A 40 2.94 -10.26 -9.98
N ALA A 41 4.26 -10.05 -9.98
CA ALA A 41 5.22 -11.05 -10.41
C ALA A 41 5.16 -12.32 -9.53
N TYR A 42 5.10 -12.18 -8.21
CA TYR A 42 4.96 -13.33 -7.31
C TYR A 42 3.67 -14.11 -7.52
N ALA A 43 2.53 -13.42 -7.61
CA ALA A 43 1.24 -14.06 -7.89
C ALA A 43 1.25 -14.79 -9.25
N GLY A 44 1.87 -14.18 -10.27
CA GLY A 44 2.06 -14.78 -11.58
C GLY A 44 2.97 -16.02 -11.57
N ILE A 45 4.04 -16.01 -10.76
CA ILE A 45 4.89 -17.19 -10.57
C ILE A 45 4.10 -18.36 -9.97
N PHE A 46 3.27 -18.11 -8.95
CA PHE A 46 2.44 -19.15 -8.35
C PHE A 46 1.40 -19.70 -9.33
N ALA A 47 0.69 -18.83 -10.06
CA ALA A 47 -0.27 -19.25 -11.09
C ALA A 47 0.42 -20.03 -12.23
N GLY A 48 1.58 -19.56 -12.68
CA GLY A 48 2.39 -20.23 -13.71
C GLY A 48 2.89 -21.61 -13.30
N HIS A 49 3.24 -21.82 -12.03
CA HIS A 49 3.61 -23.15 -11.50
C HIS A 49 2.43 -24.12 -11.45
N ALA A 50 1.20 -23.62 -11.39
CA ALA A 50 0.00 -24.43 -11.58
C ALA A 50 -0.35 -24.61 -13.07
N GLY A 51 0.50 -24.15 -14.00
CA GLY A 51 0.23 -24.19 -15.43
C GLY A 51 -0.98 -23.35 -15.84
N PHE A 52 -1.36 -22.35 -15.02
CA PHE A 52 -2.62 -21.61 -15.14
C PHE A 52 -3.88 -22.51 -15.17
N ALA A 53 -3.79 -23.75 -14.65
CA ALA A 53 -4.91 -24.68 -14.61
C ALA A 53 -5.79 -24.52 -13.35
N ASP A 54 -5.32 -23.77 -12.35
CA ASP A 54 -6.02 -23.54 -11.09
C ASP A 54 -6.78 -22.20 -11.12
N PRO A 55 -8.13 -22.20 -11.08
CA PRO A 55 -8.91 -20.97 -11.15
C PRO A 55 -8.67 -20.01 -9.99
N ARG A 56 -8.41 -20.50 -8.77
CA ARG A 56 -8.17 -19.64 -7.60
C ARG A 56 -6.88 -18.86 -7.78
N LEU A 57 -5.81 -19.53 -8.21
CA LEU A 57 -4.53 -18.87 -8.47
C LEU A 57 -4.62 -17.86 -9.61
N ASN A 58 -5.36 -18.18 -10.67
CA ASN A 58 -5.59 -17.27 -11.79
C ASN A 58 -6.37 -16.03 -11.34
N VAL A 59 -7.43 -16.20 -10.53
CA VAL A 59 -8.19 -15.09 -9.96
C VAL A 59 -7.31 -14.22 -9.06
N LEU A 60 -6.54 -14.82 -8.15
CA LEU A 60 -5.58 -14.09 -7.31
C LEU A 60 -4.60 -13.27 -8.16
N PHE A 61 -4.02 -13.87 -9.20
CA PHE A 61 -3.12 -13.17 -10.11
C PHE A 61 -3.80 -11.97 -10.80
N VAL A 62 -5.02 -12.15 -11.32
CA VAL A 62 -5.77 -11.07 -11.97
C VAL A 62 -6.12 -9.95 -10.98
N LEU A 63 -6.59 -10.28 -9.78
CA LEU A 63 -6.93 -9.28 -8.76
C LEU A 63 -5.70 -8.47 -8.33
N VAL A 64 -4.56 -9.13 -8.08
CA VAL A 64 -3.30 -8.46 -7.75
C VAL A 64 -2.78 -7.65 -8.94
N ALA A 65 -2.95 -8.11 -10.18
CA ALA A 65 -2.59 -7.36 -11.38
C ALA A 65 -3.45 -6.08 -11.54
N LEU A 66 -4.76 -6.16 -11.27
CA LEU A 66 -5.65 -4.98 -11.28
C LEU A 66 -5.25 -3.97 -10.21
N TRP A 67 -4.96 -4.44 -8.99
CA TRP A 67 -4.43 -3.61 -7.90
C TRP A 67 -3.11 -2.94 -8.31
N GLY A 68 -2.19 -3.70 -8.90
CA GLY A 68 -0.88 -3.22 -9.37
C GLY A 68 -1.02 -2.18 -10.47
N ALA A 69 -1.89 -2.43 -11.46
CA ALA A 69 -2.19 -1.48 -12.53
C ALA A 69 -2.74 -0.16 -11.98
N ARG A 70 -3.70 -0.23 -11.04
CA ARG A 70 -4.24 0.96 -10.35
C ARG A 70 -3.15 1.72 -9.60
N LEU A 71 -2.29 1.02 -8.85
CA LEU A 71 -1.27 1.66 -8.04
C LEU A 71 -0.20 2.32 -8.91
N THR A 72 0.27 1.61 -9.94
CA THR A 72 1.20 2.13 -10.95
C THR A 72 0.64 3.39 -11.61
N PHE A 73 -0.62 3.37 -12.02
CA PHE A 73 -1.29 4.55 -12.58
C PHE A 73 -1.35 5.71 -11.58
N ASN A 74 -1.79 5.45 -10.34
CA ASN A 74 -1.94 6.48 -9.31
C ASN A 74 -0.59 7.08 -8.87
N PHE A 75 0.45 6.27 -8.79
CA PHE A 75 1.81 6.69 -8.47
C PHE A 75 2.44 7.46 -9.63
N GLY A 76 2.25 6.96 -10.86
CA GLY A 76 2.75 7.59 -12.08
C GLY A 76 2.16 8.97 -12.33
N ARG A 77 0.84 9.14 -12.21
CA ARG A 77 0.19 10.46 -12.38
C ARG A 77 0.63 11.49 -11.33
N LYS A 78 1.08 11.03 -10.15
CA LYS A 78 1.65 11.88 -9.09
C LYS A 78 3.15 12.18 -9.26
N GLY A 79 3.76 11.70 -10.35
CA GLY A 79 5.16 11.97 -10.67
C GLY A 79 6.17 11.02 -10.01
N GLY A 80 5.74 9.90 -9.42
CA GLY A 80 6.63 8.99 -8.69
C GLY A 80 7.73 8.32 -9.55
N TYR A 81 7.55 8.29 -10.87
CA TYR A 81 8.56 7.81 -11.83
C TYR A 81 9.43 8.94 -12.41
N ALA A 82 9.15 10.20 -12.09
CA ALA A 82 9.97 11.32 -12.54
C ALA A 82 11.31 11.37 -11.77
N ARG A 83 12.33 11.96 -12.40
CA ARG A 83 13.62 12.18 -11.74
C ARG A 83 13.43 13.11 -10.54
N GLY A 84 13.92 12.70 -9.36
CA GLY A 84 13.72 13.43 -8.11
C GLY A 84 12.35 13.21 -7.46
N GLY A 85 11.52 12.29 -7.97
CA GLY A 85 10.26 11.88 -7.37
C GLY A 85 10.41 11.02 -6.10
N GLU A 86 11.42 11.28 -5.27
CA GLU A 86 11.63 10.61 -3.99
C GLU A 86 10.48 10.95 -3.04
N ASP A 87 10.02 9.95 -2.28
CA ASP A 87 9.08 10.21 -1.21
C ASP A 87 9.72 11.16 -0.19
N TYR A 88 9.10 12.33 -0.01
CA TYR A 88 9.57 13.40 0.86
C TYR A 88 9.83 12.93 2.31
N ARG A 89 9.18 11.84 2.74
CA ARG A 89 9.38 11.20 4.05
C ARG A 89 10.82 10.73 4.24
N TRP A 90 11.49 10.27 3.18
CA TRP A 90 12.88 9.82 3.25
C TRP A 90 13.84 10.96 3.54
N ALA A 91 13.65 12.13 2.94
CA ALA A 91 14.44 13.32 3.25
C ALA A 91 14.28 13.75 4.72
N ILE A 92 13.05 13.71 5.26
CA ILE A 92 12.77 14.04 6.66
C ILE A 92 13.44 13.04 7.62
N LEU A 93 13.33 11.74 7.35
CA LEU A 93 13.96 10.70 8.18
C LEU A 93 15.48 10.79 8.13
N ARG A 94 16.05 11.05 6.95
CA ARG A 94 17.50 11.25 6.76
C ARG A 94 18.02 12.43 7.58
N GLY A 95 17.27 13.52 7.67
CA GLY A 95 17.61 14.67 8.51
C GLY A 95 17.58 14.39 10.02
N ARG A 96 17.01 13.26 10.46
CA ARG A 96 16.93 12.85 11.88
C ARG A 96 17.97 11.78 12.26
N MET A 97 18.84 11.39 11.35
CA MET A 97 19.78 10.28 11.54
C MET A 97 21.20 10.66 11.13
N ALA A 98 22.20 10.05 11.75
CA ALA A 98 23.57 10.13 11.24
C ALA A 98 23.66 9.48 9.85
N PRO A 99 24.50 9.99 8.92
CA PRO A 99 24.56 9.47 7.55
C PRO A 99 24.80 7.96 7.44
N TRP A 100 25.66 7.41 8.30
CA TRP A 100 25.94 5.96 8.33
C TRP A 100 24.73 5.16 8.83
N TRP A 101 24.02 5.66 9.84
CA TRP A 101 22.83 5.01 10.38
C TRP A 101 21.69 5.01 9.38
N PHE A 102 21.58 6.07 8.56
CA PHE A 102 20.62 6.10 7.46
C PHE A 102 20.91 5.03 6.40
N GLN A 103 22.17 4.66 6.14
CA GLN A 103 22.48 3.54 5.23
C GLN A 103 22.09 2.19 5.83
N VAL A 104 22.25 2.01 7.15
CA VAL A 104 21.74 0.82 7.85
C VAL A 104 20.22 0.77 7.75
N PHE A 105 19.53 1.87 8.01
CA PHE A 105 18.09 1.99 7.85
C PHE A 105 17.63 1.71 6.40
N ASN A 106 18.37 2.22 5.41
CA ASN A 106 18.10 1.95 4.01
C ASN A 106 18.19 0.45 3.69
N LEU A 107 19.25 -0.23 4.12
CA LEU A 107 19.42 -1.65 3.86
C LEU A 107 18.34 -2.48 4.56
N PHE A 108 18.17 -2.32 5.87
CA PHE A 108 17.29 -3.21 6.64
C PHE A 108 15.81 -2.85 6.54
N PHE A 109 15.46 -1.56 6.56
CA PHE A 109 14.06 -1.14 6.55
C PHE A 109 13.56 -0.84 5.13
N ILE A 110 14.19 0.12 4.43
CA ILE A 110 13.70 0.55 3.12
C ILE A 110 13.81 -0.60 2.11
N THR A 111 14.93 -1.32 2.09
CA THR A 111 15.15 -2.40 1.14
C THR A 111 14.56 -3.73 1.64
N LEU A 112 15.14 -4.33 2.68
CA LEU A 112 14.82 -5.71 3.05
C LEU A 112 13.41 -5.85 3.63
N PHE A 113 13.04 -5.02 4.61
CA PHE A 113 11.75 -5.12 5.28
C PHE A 113 10.58 -4.83 4.33
N GLN A 114 10.64 -3.75 3.55
CA GLN A 114 9.56 -3.42 2.60
C GLN A 114 9.41 -4.47 1.50
N ASN A 115 10.50 -4.91 0.86
CA ASN A 115 10.40 -5.99 -0.13
C ASN A 115 9.97 -7.33 0.50
N GLY A 116 10.33 -7.55 1.77
CA GLY A 116 9.87 -8.69 2.54
C GLY A 116 8.35 -8.67 2.70
N ILE A 117 7.76 -7.51 2.99
CA ILE A 117 6.31 -7.33 3.01
C ILE A 117 5.70 -7.62 1.63
N LEU A 118 6.29 -7.09 0.53
CA LEU A 118 5.79 -7.33 -0.83
C LEU A 118 5.75 -8.82 -1.20
N LEU A 119 6.74 -9.59 -0.75
CA LEU A 119 6.70 -11.05 -0.87
C LEU A 119 5.58 -11.62 0.01
N LEU A 120 5.60 -11.33 1.31
CA LEU A 120 4.70 -11.94 2.29
C LEU A 120 3.21 -11.71 2.01
N ILE A 121 2.83 -10.55 1.49
CA ILE A 121 1.42 -10.27 1.10
C ILE A 121 0.97 -11.09 -0.12
N ALA A 122 1.90 -11.59 -0.93
CA ALA A 122 1.62 -12.47 -2.07
C ALA A 122 1.70 -13.97 -1.70
N VAL A 123 2.33 -14.34 -0.58
CA VAL A 123 2.46 -15.75 -0.15
C VAL A 123 1.13 -16.48 0.10
N PRO A 124 -0.02 -15.85 0.41
CA PRO A 124 -1.30 -16.59 0.40
C PRO A 124 -1.58 -17.36 -0.90
N ALA A 125 -1.05 -16.92 -2.05
CA ALA A 125 -1.10 -17.67 -3.31
C ALA A 125 -0.25 -18.95 -3.27
N TRP A 126 0.86 -18.99 -2.51
CA TRP A 126 1.60 -20.22 -2.23
C TRP A 126 0.75 -21.21 -1.42
N THR A 127 0.03 -20.75 -0.39
CA THR A 127 -0.91 -21.60 0.36
C THR A 127 -1.97 -22.20 -0.56
N ALA A 128 -2.53 -21.38 -1.46
CA ALA A 128 -3.49 -21.84 -2.45
C ALA A 128 -2.90 -22.87 -3.43
N LEU A 129 -1.62 -22.70 -3.82
CA LEU A 129 -0.90 -23.62 -4.69
C LEU A 129 -0.66 -24.99 -4.04
N GLU A 130 -0.37 -25.02 -2.74
CA GLU A 130 -0.14 -26.25 -1.97
C GLU A 130 -1.46 -26.96 -1.59
N HIS A 131 -2.56 -26.22 -1.49
CA HIS A 131 -3.88 -26.72 -1.10
C HIS A 131 -4.90 -26.55 -2.24
N ARG A 132 -4.60 -27.14 -3.40
CA ARG A 132 -5.49 -27.05 -4.56
C ARG A 132 -6.79 -27.77 -4.28
N THR A 133 -7.85 -26.98 -4.20
CA THR A 133 -9.22 -27.43 -3.98
C THR A 133 -10.11 -26.76 -5.02
N PRO A 134 -11.30 -27.33 -5.33
CA PRO A 134 -12.21 -26.72 -6.29
C PRO A 134 -12.54 -25.27 -5.93
N PHE A 135 -12.61 -24.42 -6.95
CA PHE A 135 -13.02 -23.03 -6.79
C PHE A 135 -14.46 -22.96 -6.30
N GLY A 136 -14.69 -22.28 -5.19
CA GLY A 136 -15.97 -22.31 -4.48
C GLY A 136 -16.61 -20.94 -4.28
N VAL A 137 -17.74 -20.94 -3.58
CA VAL A 137 -18.50 -19.71 -3.25
C VAL A 137 -17.66 -18.73 -2.43
N ALA A 138 -16.82 -19.23 -1.52
CA ALA A 138 -15.92 -18.39 -0.73
C ALA A 138 -14.97 -17.57 -1.63
N ASP A 139 -14.43 -18.19 -2.68
CA ASP A 139 -13.53 -17.52 -3.62
C ASP A 139 -14.25 -16.42 -4.41
N VAL A 140 -15.50 -16.66 -4.82
CA VAL A 140 -16.35 -15.66 -5.48
C VAL A 140 -16.59 -14.46 -4.56
N LEU A 141 -16.98 -14.71 -3.30
CA LEU A 141 -17.25 -13.64 -2.33
C LEU A 141 -15.99 -12.82 -2.02
N LEU A 142 -14.84 -13.48 -1.86
CA LEU A 142 -13.55 -12.82 -1.67
C LEU A 142 -13.16 -11.97 -2.88
N ALA A 143 -13.36 -12.48 -4.11
CA ALA A 143 -13.09 -11.75 -5.33
C ALA A 143 -13.98 -10.50 -5.46
N LEU A 144 -15.28 -10.64 -5.21
CA LEU A 144 -16.22 -9.51 -5.25
C LEU A 144 -15.90 -8.46 -4.19
N ALA A 145 -15.58 -8.89 -2.96
CA ALA A 145 -15.15 -7.99 -1.90
C ALA A 145 -13.84 -7.27 -2.25
N PHE A 146 -12.90 -7.96 -2.92
CA PHE A 146 -11.65 -7.36 -3.37
C PHE A 146 -11.92 -6.28 -4.41
N LEU A 147 -12.75 -6.58 -5.42
CA LEU A 147 -13.12 -5.62 -6.47
C LEU A 147 -13.85 -4.40 -5.89
N ALA A 148 -14.73 -4.60 -4.90
CA ALA A 148 -15.37 -3.51 -4.18
C ALA A 148 -14.35 -2.63 -3.44
N CYS A 149 -13.36 -3.23 -2.79
CA CYS A 149 -12.27 -2.48 -2.13
C CYS A 149 -11.39 -1.75 -3.15
N LEU A 150 -11.04 -2.38 -4.27
CA LEU A 150 -10.28 -1.78 -5.35
C LEU A 150 -11.01 -0.55 -5.93
N ALA A 151 -12.33 -0.65 -6.13
CA ALA A 151 -13.16 0.47 -6.56
C ALA A 151 -13.18 1.58 -5.50
N GLY A 152 -13.35 1.24 -4.23
CA GLY A 152 -13.30 2.18 -3.11
C GLY A 152 -11.96 2.92 -3.00
N GLU A 153 -10.85 2.20 -3.18
CA GLU A 153 -9.51 2.77 -3.20
C GLU A 153 -9.33 3.72 -4.39
N THR A 154 -9.78 3.32 -5.58
CA THR A 154 -9.73 4.14 -6.79
C THR A 154 -10.50 5.45 -6.61
N VAL A 155 -11.68 5.40 -5.99
CA VAL A 155 -12.46 6.60 -5.65
C VAL A 155 -11.74 7.48 -4.63
N ALA A 156 -11.16 6.90 -3.58
CA ALA A 156 -10.39 7.64 -2.58
C ALA A 156 -9.18 8.36 -3.20
N ASP A 157 -8.44 7.65 -4.04
CA ASP A 157 -7.30 8.18 -4.79
C ASP A 157 -7.72 9.31 -5.73
N GLN A 158 -8.84 9.15 -6.45
CA GLN A 158 -9.35 10.19 -7.34
C GLN A 158 -9.79 11.44 -6.57
N GLN A 159 -10.50 11.28 -5.45
CA GLN A 159 -10.87 12.40 -4.58
C GLN A 159 -9.64 13.18 -4.08
N GLN A 160 -8.57 12.46 -3.71
CA GLN A 160 -7.34 13.10 -3.27
C GLN A 160 -6.62 13.81 -4.44
N TRP A 161 -6.58 13.19 -5.62
CA TRP A 161 -6.00 13.77 -6.83
C TRP A 161 -6.68 15.09 -7.22
N ASP A 162 -8.01 15.10 -7.30
CA ASP A 162 -8.79 16.28 -7.68
C ASP A 162 -8.58 17.42 -6.67
N PHE A 163 -8.52 17.07 -5.38
CA PHE A 163 -8.22 18.04 -4.33
C PHE A 163 -6.84 18.68 -4.49
N HIS A 164 -5.80 17.88 -4.76
CA HIS A 164 -4.46 18.41 -4.94
C HIS A 164 -4.31 19.24 -6.22
N ARG A 165 -5.01 18.87 -7.31
CA ARG A 165 -5.07 19.69 -8.52
C ARG A 165 -5.72 21.05 -8.27
N TRP A 166 -6.88 21.07 -7.62
CA TRP A 166 -7.53 22.32 -7.22
C TRP A 166 -6.62 23.16 -6.32
N LYS A 167 -6.03 22.54 -5.30
CA LYS A 167 -5.12 23.22 -4.36
C LYS A 167 -3.93 23.86 -5.06
N ALA A 168 -3.34 23.18 -6.03
CA ALA A 168 -2.23 23.71 -6.83
C ALA A 168 -2.68 24.88 -7.72
N ALA A 169 -3.88 24.81 -8.30
CA ALA A 169 -4.44 25.89 -9.11
C ALA A 169 -4.72 27.16 -8.27
N GLU A 170 -5.24 27.02 -7.05
CA GLU A 170 -5.43 28.14 -6.12
C GLU A 170 -4.09 28.81 -5.77
N GLN A 171 -3.07 28.02 -5.48
CA GLN A 171 -1.72 28.52 -5.19
C GLN A 171 -1.09 29.24 -6.39
N ALA A 172 -1.23 28.68 -7.59
CA ALA A 172 -0.75 29.32 -8.82
C ALA A 172 -1.44 30.66 -9.10
N ALA A 173 -2.68 30.82 -8.65
CA ALA A 173 -3.44 32.07 -8.74
C ALA A 173 -3.20 33.03 -7.56
N GLY A 174 -2.23 32.75 -6.68
CA GLY A 174 -1.89 33.59 -5.53
C GLY A 174 -2.91 33.55 -4.39
N ARG A 175 -3.87 32.62 -4.42
CA ARG A 175 -4.88 32.44 -3.36
C ARG A 175 -4.41 31.42 -2.34
N VAL A 176 -4.84 31.60 -1.09
CA VAL A 176 -4.61 30.62 -0.02
C VAL A 176 -5.71 29.56 -0.09
N PRO A 177 -5.39 28.28 -0.36
CA PRO A 177 -6.41 27.24 -0.43
C PRO A 177 -7.07 27.03 0.93
N ASP A 178 -8.39 27.07 0.98
CA ASP A 178 -9.20 26.72 2.15
C ASP A 178 -10.34 25.79 1.69
N PRO A 179 -10.39 24.51 2.14
CA PRO A 179 -9.54 23.87 3.15
C PRO A 179 -8.14 23.48 2.64
N ARG A 180 -7.17 23.39 3.56
CA ARG A 180 -5.76 23.02 3.24
C ARG A 180 -5.51 21.53 3.07
N PHE A 181 -6.47 20.68 3.43
CA PHE A 181 -6.43 19.23 3.27
C PHE A 181 -7.84 18.69 3.01
N ARG A 182 -7.94 17.51 2.37
CA ARG A 182 -9.20 16.89 1.97
C ARG A 182 -9.96 16.38 3.21
N GLN A 183 -11.22 16.78 3.33
CA GLN A 183 -12.11 16.39 4.45
C GLN A 183 -13.51 15.95 4.00
N THR A 184 -13.77 15.92 2.70
CA THR A 184 -15.09 15.63 2.09
C THR A 184 -15.06 14.35 1.27
N GLY A 185 -16.23 13.77 0.99
CA GLY A 185 -16.34 12.47 0.33
C GLY A 185 -15.98 11.34 1.29
N LEU A 186 -15.17 10.37 0.83
CA LEU A 186 -14.70 9.26 1.68
C LEU A 186 -13.84 9.77 2.84
N PHE A 187 -13.14 10.88 2.63
CA PHE A 187 -12.35 11.56 3.66
C PHE A 187 -13.20 12.12 4.82
N ARG A 188 -14.53 12.20 4.66
CA ARG A 188 -15.40 12.52 5.80
C ARG A 188 -15.42 11.38 6.84
N PHE A 189 -15.31 10.13 6.40
CA PHE A 189 -15.49 8.95 7.24
C PHE A 189 -14.16 8.35 7.74
N SER A 190 -13.09 8.53 6.98
CA SER A 190 -11.73 8.11 7.32
C SER A 190 -10.74 9.17 6.90
N ARG A 191 -9.67 9.41 7.66
CA ARG A 191 -8.60 10.32 7.24
C ARG A 191 -7.73 9.71 6.15
N HIS A 192 -7.68 8.38 6.09
CA HIS A 192 -6.92 7.60 5.11
C HIS A 192 -7.81 6.46 4.53
N PRO A 193 -8.87 6.78 3.77
CA PRO A 193 -9.77 5.77 3.22
C PRO A 193 -9.06 4.85 2.21
N ASN A 194 -8.11 5.38 1.43
CA ASN A 194 -7.25 4.59 0.56
C ASN A 194 -6.40 3.58 1.34
N PHE A 195 -5.88 3.96 2.52
CA PHE A 195 -5.12 3.03 3.37
C PHE A 195 -5.98 1.87 3.88
N PHE A 196 -7.24 2.14 4.19
CA PHE A 196 -8.17 1.09 4.60
C PHE A 196 -8.42 0.09 3.47
N PHE A 197 -8.73 0.57 2.27
CA PHE A 197 -9.00 -0.32 1.14
C PHE A 197 -7.76 -1.10 0.69
N GLU A 198 -6.57 -0.48 0.72
CA GLU A 198 -5.29 -1.16 0.49
C GLU A 198 -5.12 -2.34 1.47
N GLN A 199 -5.24 -2.08 2.78
CA GLN A 199 -5.12 -3.15 3.80
C GLN A 199 -6.21 -4.22 3.64
N ALA A 200 -7.45 -3.81 3.38
CA ALA A 200 -8.56 -4.74 3.19
C ALA A 200 -8.33 -5.70 2.01
N GLN A 201 -7.83 -5.21 0.88
CA GLN A 201 -7.49 -6.04 -0.29
C GLN A 201 -6.47 -7.12 0.08
N TRP A 202 -5.43 -6.81 0.86
CA TRP A 202 -4.43 -7.79 1.26
C TRP A 202 -4.92 -8.78 2.32
N TRP A 203 -5.85 -8.35 3.20
CA TRP A 203 -6.58 -9.28 4.06
C TRP A 203 -7.48 -10.24 3.28
N LEU A 204 -8.09 -9.78 2.17
CA LEU A 204 -8.89 -10.63 1.28
C LEU A 204 -8.00 -11.63 0.51
N VAL A 205 -6.81 -11.21 0.05
CA VAL A 205 -5.80 -12.11 -0.53
C VAL A 205 -5.38 -13.19 0.50
N ALA A 206 -5.17 -12.81 1.77
CA ALA A 206 -4.94 -13.77 2.84
C ALA A 206 -6.13 -14.73 3.02
N GLY A 207 -7.37 -14.22 2.89
CA GLY A 207 -8.61 -14.99 2.91
C GLY A 207 -8.66 -16.09 1.84
N PHE A 208 -8.15 -15.86 0.63
CA PHE A 208 -8.06 -16.92 -0.39
C PHE A 208 -7.14 -18.07 0.04
N GLY A 209 -6.01 -17.76 0.69
CA GLY A 209 -5.11 -18.76 1.24
C GLY A 209 -5.80 -19.59 2.35
N VAL A 210 -6.55 -18.93 3.23
CA VAL A 210 -7.33 -19.60 4.28
C VAL A 210 -8.45 -20.46 3.69
N ALA A 211 -9.16 -19.97 2.67
CA ALA A 211 -10.20 -20.73 1.98
C ALA A 211 -9.63 -21.98 1.31
N ALA A 212 -8.41 -21.91 0.76
CA ALA A 212 -7.74 -23.06 0.17
C ALA A 212 -7.31 -24.11 1.19
N ALA A 213 -6.69 -23.68 2.29
CA ALA A 213 -6.20 -24.58 3.33
C ALA A 213 -7.31 -25.11 4.26
N GLY A 214 -8.48 -24.45 4.29
CA GLY A 214 -9.55 -24.74 5.24
C GLY A 214 -9.26 -24.30 6.68
N ALA A 215 -8.14 -23.62 6.93
CA ALA A 215 -7.71 -23.15 8.24
C ALA A 215 -6.78 -21.93 8.12
N LEU A 216 -6.56 -21.23 9.24
CA LEU A 216 -5.60 -20.14 9.31
C LEU A 216 -4.17 -20.68 9.14
N THR A 217 -3.40 -20.07 8.24
CA THR A 217 -1.99 -20.41 7.99
C THR A 217 -1.08 -19.25 8.34
N TRP A 218 0.22 -19.51 8.52
CA TRP A 218 1.22 -18.48 8.83
C TRP A 218 1.30 -17.35 7.78
N THR A 219 0.81 -17.61 6.56
CA THR A 219 0.84 -16.67 5.43
C THR A 219 -0.04 -15.43 5.63
N VAL A 220 -0.89 -15.40 6.66
CA VAL A 220 -1.58 -14.17 7.10
C VAL A 220 -0.62 -13.13 7.69
N ALA A 221 0.61 -13.53 8.04
CA ALA A 221 1.65 -12.64 8.53
C ALA A 221 1.93 -11.46 7.58
N GLY A 222 1.79 -11.65 6.26
CA GLY A 222 1.93 -10.56 5.29
C GLY A 222 0.94 -9.42 5.53
N ALA A 223 -0.36 -9.75 5.65
CA ALA A 223 -1.41 -8.77 5.90
C ALA A 223 -1.25 -8.08 7.28
N LEU A 224 -0.83 -8.84 8.30
CA LEU A 224 -0.52 -8.31 9.64
C LEU A 224 0.66 -7.31 9.61
N LEU A 225 1.76 -7.67 8.96
CA LEU A 225 2.94 -6.80 8.85
C LEU A 225 2.65 -5.55 8.01
N LEU A 226 1.88 -5.68 6.93
CA LEU A 226 1.42 -4.53 6.16
C LEU A 226 0.56 -3.60 7.04
N THR A 227 -0.37 -4.15 7.83
CA THR A 227 -1.18 -3.38 8.78
C THR A 227 -0.30 -2.61 9.77
N ALA A 228 0.72 -3.26 10.34
CA ALA A 228 1.66 -2.62 11.25
C ALA A 228 2.46 -1.49 10.58
N LEU A 229 2.94 -1.70 9.35
CA LEU A 229 3.61 -0.66 8.55
C LEU A 229 2.69 0.56 8.33
N PHE A 230 1.42 0.32 8.04
CA PHE A 230 0.43 1.37 7.81
C PHE A 230 0.10 2.16 9.08
N VAL A 231 0.11 1.54 10.26
CA VAL A 231 -0.01 2.25 11.55
C VAL A 231 1.15 3.23 11.72
N GLY A 232 2.39 2.78 11.56
CA GLY A 232 3.58 3.64 11.63
C GLY A 232 3.55 4.76 10.58
N SER A 233 3.20 4.42 9.34
CA SER A 233 3.08 5.37 8.23
C SER A 233 2.02 6.44 8.48
N THR A 234 0.88 6.06 9.07
CA THR A 234 -0.21 6.98 9.42
C THR A 234 0.25 7.97 10.48
N ILE A 235 0.84 7.48 11.58
CA ILE A 235 1.35 8.33 12.67
C ILE A 235 2.39 9.33 12.13
N PHE A 236 3.34 8.84 11.33
CA PHE A 236 4.39 9.69 10.77
C PHE A 236 3.83 10.75 9.81
N THR A 237 3.00 10.34 8.86
CA THR A 237 2.41 11.26 7.85
C THR A 237 1.52 12.31 8.50
N GLU A 238 0.72 11.94 9.50
CA GLU A 238 -0.13 12.89 10.22
C GLU A 238 0.69 13.84 11.10
N SER A 239 1.82 13.40 11.67
CA SER A 239 2.71 14.28 12.45
C SER A 239 3.28 15.41 11.59
N ILE A 240 3.66 15.10 10.34
CA ILE A 240 4.16 16.08 9.37
C ILE A 240 3.03 17.03 8.98
N THR A 241 1.86 16.48 8.67
CA THR A 241 0.69 17.27 8.26
C THR A 241 0.27 18.24 9.36
N ARG A 242 0.21 17.78 10.62
CA ARG A 242 -0.11 18.61 11.77
C ARG A 242 0.95 19.67 12.05
N GLY A 243 2.24 19.36 11.83
CA GLY A 243 3.32 20.35 11.92
C GLY A 243 3.19 21.49 10.91
N ARG A 244 2.60 21.21 9.73
CA ARG A 244 2.36 22.22 8.68
C ARG A 244 1.00 22.93 8.82
N TYR A 245 -0.01 22.23 9.30
CA TYR A 245 -1.40 22.68 9.39
C TYR A 245 -1.95 22.38 10.80
N PRO A 246 -1.79 23.29 11.77
CA PRO A 246 -2.24 23.07 13.14
C PRO A 246 -3.73 22.70 13.27
N GLU A 247 -4.58 23.24 12.39
CA GLU A 247 -6.01 22.95 12.31
C GLU A 247 -6.34 21.50 11.92
N TYR A 248 -5.35 20.73 11.41
CA TYR A 248 -5.48 19.28 11.18
C TYR A 248 -5.84 18.53 12.46
N ALA A 249 -5.44 19.05 13.64
CA ALA A 249 -5.80 18.45 14.93
C ALA A 249 -7.32 18.39 15.14
N ARG A 250 -8.09 19.38 14.65
CA ARG A 250 -9.56 19.38 14.74
C ARG A 250 -10.17 18.28 13.87
N TYR A 251 -9.59 18.04 12.69
CA TYR A 251 -9.99 16.94 11.82
C TYR A 251 -9.64 15.56 12.42
N GLN A 252 -8.48 15.43 13.09
CA GLN A 252 -8.11 14.21 13.81
C GLN A 252 -9.08 13.86 14.94
N ARG A 253 -9.64 14.85 15.64
CA ARG A 253 -10.63 14.63 16.70
C ARG A 253 -11.99 14.17 16.17
N ARG A 254 -12.34 14.61 14.96
CA ARG A 254 -13.66 14.37 14.35
C ARG A 254 -13.74 13.09 13.53
N THR A 255 -12.71 12.77 12.76
CA THR A 255 -12.77 11.73 11.72
C THR A 255 -11.91 10.54 12.10
N SER A 256 -12.36 9.31 11.86
CA SER A 256 -11.58 8.08 12.14
C SER A 256 -10.26 8.05 11.35
N PRO A 257 -9.14 7.49 11.87
CA PRO A 257 -7.87 7.46 11.13
C PRO A 257 -7.94 6.63 9.85
N VAL A 258 -8.18 5.31 9.97
CA VAL A 258 -8.10 4.36 8.86
C VAL A 258 -9.46 3.69 8.64
N VAL A 259 -9.99 2.97 9.62
CA VAL A 259 -11.29 2.29 9.51
C VAL A 259 -12.42 3.32 9.36
N PRO A 260 -13.17 3.34 8.24
CA PRO A 260 -14.24 4.32 8.03
C PRO A 260 -15.28 4.28 9.14
N TRP A 261 -15.61 5.44 9.71
CA TRP A 261 -16.61 5.58 10.76
C TRP A 261 -17.35 6.92 10.67
N PHE A 262 -18.52 7.01 11.30
CA PHE A 262 -19.26 8.27 11.36
C PHE A 262 -18.48 9.37 12.10
N PRO A 263 -18.45 10.62 11.58
CA PRO A 263 -17.77 11.73 12.23
C PRO A 263 -18.29 12.01 13.65
N ARG A 264 -17.38 12.25 14.59
CA ARG A 264 -17.71 12.66 15.96
C ARG A 264 -18.08 14.14 16.01
N ARG A 265 -18.97 14.53 16.94
CA ARG A 265 -19.21 15.95 17.23
C ARG A 265 -18.02 16.48 18.05
N VAL A 266 -17.40 17.57 17.59
CA VAL A 266 -16.32 18.25 18.33
C VAL A 266 -16.91 19.57 18.86
N PRO A 267 -16.95 19.80 20.18
CA PRO A 267 -17.44 21.05 20.77
C PRO A 267 -16.66 22.26 20.26
N SER A 268 -17.34 23.40 20.12
CA SER A 268 -16.79 24.66 19.60
C SER A 268 -15.81 25.37 20.54
N THR A 269 -15.61 24.88 21.77
CA THR A 269 -14.87 25.57 22.84
C THR A 269 -13.38 25.25 22.90
N VAL A 270 -12.79 24.70 21.84
CA VAL A 270 -11.37 24.31 21.80
C VAL A 270 -10.77 24.72 20.46
N ASP A 271 -10.75 26.04 20.23
CA ASP A 271 -9.92 26.70 19.22
C ASP A 271 -8.82 27.49 19.95
#